data_AF-A0A947NZM3-F1
#
_entry.id   AF-A0A947NZM3-F1
#
_cell.length_a   1.000
_cell.length_b   1.000
_cell.length_c   1.000
_cell.angle_alpha   90.00
_cell.angle_beta   90.00
_cell.angle_gamma   90.00
#
_symmetry.space_group_name_H-M   'P 1'
#
loop_
_entity.id
_entity.type
_entity.pdbx_description
1 polymer ?
#
loop_
_entity_poly.entity_id
_entity_poly.type
_entity_poly.pdbx_seq_one_letter_code
_entity_poly.pdbx_strand_id
1 'polypeptide(L)'
;PQRQGGILGKKFWHSKEPLTVDFVIGAALVVRSEVIDKVGLMDENLFFYNDDLDWCLTIRQAGYKIYFVPEAEIIHYGGYSSHGAFNQRLFVEGFKGGLYFCRKHYGELAFHAYRFLLCLCLSLSLPFMIFNSAKLKAYIEIISLAWRGQIPKPVLK
;
A
#
# COMPACT_ATOMS: atom_id res chain seq x y z
N PRO A 1 3.30 10.48 17.50
CA PRO A 1 3.13 9.09 17.00
C PRO A 1 2.26 9.04 15.73
N GLN A 2 2.74 8.40 14.67
CA GLN A 2 1.96 8.12 13.48
C GLN A 2 0.80 7.17 13.87
N ARG A 3 -0.42 7.68 13.91
CA ARG A 3 -1.62 6.94 14.35
C ARG A 3 -2.23 6.26 13.13
N GLN A 4 -1.89 4.99 12.91
CA GLN A 4 -2.37 4.26 11.75
C GLN A 4 -3.49 3.30 12.09
N GLY A 5 -4.71 3.61 11.66
CA GLY A 5 -5.85 2.72 11.80
C GLY A 5 -7.14 3.51 11.75
N GLY A 6 -8.15 2.94 11.08
CA GLY A 6 -9.51 3.47 11.16
C GLY A 6 -10.12 3.26 12.54
N ILE A 7 -11.40 3.60 12.67
CA ILE A 7 -12.17 3.38 13.92
C ILE A 7 -12.11 1.91 14.39
N LEU A 8 -12.00 0.97 13.43
CA LEU A 8 -11.92 -0.47 13.67
C LEU A 8 -10.48 -1.01 13.80
N GLY A 9 -9.46 -0.17 13.64
CA GLY A 9 -8.06 -0.56 13.72
C GLY A 9 -7.62 -0.79 15.16
N LYS A 10 -6.88 -1.87 15.42
CA LYS A 10 -6.22 -2.09 16.72
C LYS A 10 -5.24 -0.95 16.98
N LYS A 11 -5.39 -0.26 18.11
CA LYS A 11 -4.52 0.85 18.51
C LYS A 11 -3.21 0.38 19.14
N PHE A 12 -2.45 -0.43 18.41
CA PHE A 12 -1.23 -1.07 18.91
C PHE A 12 -0.14 -0.07 19.33
N TRP A 13 -0.16 1.16 18.81
CA TRP A 13 0.75 2.26 19.16
C TRP A 13 0.61 2.76 20.61
N HIS A 14 -0.33 2.24 21.40
CA HIS A 14 -0.39 2.48 22.84
C HIS A 14 0.34 1.41 23.66
N SER A 15 0.84 0.35 23.03
CA SER A 15 1.57 -0.68 23.75
C SER A 15 2.87 -0.14 24.32
N LYS A 16 3.23 -0.64 25.50
CA LYS A 16 4.52 -0.39 26.15
C LYS A 16 5.50 -1.54 25.96
N GLU A 17 5.02 -2.67 25.46
CA GLU A 17 5.81 -3.87 25.20
C GLU A 17 5.80 -4.17 23.69
N PRO A 18 6.86 -4.80 23.16
CA PRO A 18 6.89 -5.27 21.78
C PRO A 18 5.73 -6.23 21.48
N LEU A 19 5.08 -6.05 20.34
CA LEU A 19 3.96 -6.91 19.94
C LEU A 19 3.95 -7.22 18.46
N THR A 20 3.36 -8.37 18.12
CA THR A 20 3.22 -8.82 16.74
C THR A 20 2.11 -8.06 16.02
N VAL A 21 2.42 -7.47 14.87
CA VAL A 21 1.46 -6.75 14.01
C VAL A 21 1.42 -7.34 12.60
N ASP A 22 0.42 -6.92 11.81
CA ASP A 22 0.27 -7.34 10.41
C ASP A 22 1.25 -6.66 9.49
N PHE A 23 1.54 -5.38 9.74
CA PHE A 23 2.55 -4.61 9.04
C PHE A 23 2.97 -3.41 9.89
N VAL A 24 4.07 -2.79 9.49
CA VAL A 24 4.58 -1.50 9.97
C VAL A 24 4.93 -0.67 8.74
N ILE A 25 4.95 0.67 8.83
CA ILE A 25 5.28 1.48 7.65
C ILE A 25 6.77 1.53 7.38
N GLY A 26 7.13 1.62 6.11
CA GLY A 26 8.49 1.71 5.60
C GLY A 26 9.32 2.91 6.08
N ALA A 27 8.77 3.81 6.91
CA ALA A 27 9.50 4.96 7.44
C ALA A 27 10.69 4.55 8.34
N ALA A 28 10.57 3.42 9.04
CA ALA A 28 11.62 2.88 9.88
C ALA A 28 11.45 1.37 10.04
N LEU A 29 12.28 0.59 9.35
CA LEU A 29 12.28 -0.87 9.39
C LEU A 29 13.68 -1.39 9.64
N VAL A 30 13.79 -2.41 10.48
CA VAL A 30 15.02 -3.20 10.64
C VAL A 30 14.66 -4.65 10.37
N VAL A 31 15.35 -5.27 9.42
CA VAL A 31 15.09 -6.64 8.98
C VAL A 31 16.40 -7.42 9.06
N ARG A 32 16.34 -8.66 9.56
CA ARG A 32 17.51 -9.54 9.63
C ARG A 32 17.95 -9.90 8.20
N SER A 33 19.25 -9.96 7.96
CA SER A 33 19.79 -10.34 6.64
C SER A 33 19.24 -11.69 6.16
N GLU A 34 19.14 -12.69 7.04
CA GLU A 34 18.58 -14.01 6.70
C GLU A 34 17.14 -13.96 6.18
N VAL A 35 16.36 -12.96 6.62
CA VAL A 35 14.98 -12.76 6.15
C VAL A 35 15.02 -12.18 4.74
N ILE A 36 15.91 -11.23 4.48
CA ILE A 36 16.13 -10.64 3.14
C ILE A 36 16.62 -11.72 2.17
N ASP A 37 17.55 -12.58 2.59
CA ASP A 37 18.05 -13.69 1.76
C ASP A 37 16.93 -14.65 1.38
N LYS A 38 15.95 -14.84 2.27
CA LYS A 38 14.81 -15.74 2.05
C LYS A 38 13.69 -15.12 1.21
N VAL A 39 13.31 -13.86 1.46
CA VAL A 39 12.14 -13.23 0.80
C VAL A 39 12.50 -12.24 -0.30
N GLY A 40 13.76 -11.83 -0.39
CA GLY A 40 14.23 -10.77 -1.27
C GLY A 40 13.96 -9.36 -0.73
N LEU A 41 14.40 -8.38 -1.51
CA LEU A 41 14.13 -6.97 -1.28
C LEU A 41 12.67 -6.61 -1.60
N MET A 42 12.29 -5.37 -1.30
CA MET A 42 10.99 -4.81 -1.64
C MET A 42 10.77 -4.84 -3.17
N ASP A 43 9.51 -5.04 -3.57
CA ASP A 43 9.13 -5.21 -4.98
C ASP A 43 9.13 -3.86 -5.72
N GLU A 44 10.04 -3.68 -6.67
CA GLU A 44 10.20 -2.42 -7.42
C GLU A 44 8.98 -2.05 -8.28
N ASN A 45 8.02 -2.97 -8.48
CA ASN A 45 6.73 -2.66 -9.09
C ASN A 45 5.84 -1.77 -8.20
N LEU A 46 6.18 -1.64 -6.91
CA LEU A 46 5.51 -0.80 -5.92
C LEU A 46 6.38 0.42 -5.61
N PHE A 47 6.29 1.45 -6.45
CA PHE A 47 7.12 2.66 -6.31
C PHE A 47 6.75 3.50 -5.08
N PHE A 48 5.46 3.69 -4.79
CA PHE A 48 5.00 4.54 -3.70
C PHE A 48 3.63 4.08 -3.20
N TYR A 49 3.54 3.80 -1.89
CA TYR A 49 2.43 3.13 -1.21
C TYR A 49 2.29 1.64 -1.53
N ASN A 50 1.83 0.88 -0.52
CA ASN A 50 1.61 -0.57 -0.54
C ASN A 50 2.89 -1.42 -0.59
N ASP A 51 4.06 -0.82 -0.77
CA ASP A 51 5.37 -1.46 -0.78
C ASP A 51 5.73 -2.07 0.58
N ASP A 52 5.44 -1.34 1.66
CA ASP A 52 5.59 -1.80 3.04
C ASP A 52 4.58 -2.90 3.41
N LEU A 53 3.32 -2.75 2.99
CA LEU A 53 2.26 -3.75 3.14
C LEU A 53 2.62 -5.06 2.43
N ASP A 54 3.07 -4.96 1.18
CA ASP A 54 3.52 -6.08 0.37
C ASP A 54 4.65 -6.83 1.03
N TRP A 55 5.72 -6.13 1.41
CA TRP A 55 6.90 -6.76 1.95
C TRP A 55 6.65 -7.37 3.33
N CYS A 56 5.89 -6.70 4.21
CA CYS A 56 5.46 -7.26 5.48
C CYS A 56 4.63 -8.54 5.31
N LEU A 57 3.71 -8.57 4.33
CA LEU A 57 2.90 -9.75 4.06
C LEU A 57 3.75 -10.90 3.51
N THR A 58 4.68 -10.63 2.59
CA THR A 58 5.63 -11.63 2.08
C THR A 58 6.50 -12.21 3.21
N ILE A 59 7.05 -11.36 4.09
CA ILE A 59 7.83 -11.79 5.27
C ILE A 59 6.99 -12.70 6.18
N ARG A 60 5.72 -12.36 6.40
CA ARG A 60 4.80 -13.17 7.21
C ARG A 60 4.45 -14.51 6.56
N GLN A 61 4.21 -14.52 5.25
CA GLN A 61 3.96 -15.76 4.49
C GLN A 61 5.18 -16.70 4.52
N ALA A 62 6.40 -16.15 4.65
CA ALA A 62 7.62 -16.92 4.84
C ALA A 62 7.83 -17.44 6.28
N GLY A 63 6.89 -17.20 7.19
CA GLY A 63 6.86 -17.70 8.56
C GLY A 63 7.47 -16.77 9.62
N TYR A 64 7.90 -15.56 9.25
CA TYR A 64 8.44 -14.60 10.20
C TYR A 64 7.34 -13.71 10.79
N LYS A 65 7.64 -13.11 11.95
CA LYS A 65 6.74 -12.17 12.63
C LYS A 65 7.21 -10.75 12.39
N ILE A 66 6.25 -9.85 12.22
CA ILE A 66 6.50 -8.40 12.22
C ILE A 66 6.22 -7.88 13.62
N TYR A 67 7.14 -7.10 14.17
CA TYR A 67 7.03 -6.53 15.51
C TYR A 67 6.93 -5.00 15.44
N PHE A 68 6.00 -4.45 16.21
CA PHE A 68 6.05 -3.07 16.65
C PHE A 68 6.86 -3.02 17.94
N VAL A 69 7.89 -2.16 17.98
CA VAL A 69 8.83 -2.01 19.11
C VAL A 69 8.67 -0.59 19.67
N PRO A 70 7.90 -0.39 20.76
CA PRO A 70 7.58 0.95 21.27
C PRO A 70 8.80 1.73 21.77
N GLU A 71 9.89 1.05 22.15
CA GLU A 71 11.13 1.65 22.63
C GLU A 71 11.98 2.24 21.50
N ALA A 72 11.74 1.85 20.25
CA ALA A 72 12.45 2.35 19.08
C ALA A 72 11.73 3.59 18.53
N GLU A 73 12.19 4.78 18.95
CA GLU A 73 11.61 6.05 18.55
C GLU A 73 12.40 6.74 17.43
N ILE A 74 11.71 7.07 16.33
CA ILE A 74 12.27 7.80 15.19
C ILE A 74 11.33 8.95 14.82
N ILE A 75 11.90 10.11 14.49
CA ILE A 75 11.13 11.26 13.99
C ILE A 75 10.95 11.12 12.49
N HIS A 76 9.71 10.87 12.06
CA HIS A 76 9.31 10.89 10.66
C HIS A 76 8.52 12.16 10.36
N TYR A 77 9.03 13.01 9.48
CA TYR A 77 8.31 14.17 8.96
C TYR A 77 7.27 13.71 7.94
N GLY A 78 6.13 13.24 8.47
CA GLY A 78 5.06 12.64 7.67
C GLY A 78 4.54 13.56 6.57
N GLY A 79 4.32 12.98 5.39
CA GLY A 79 3.76 13.71 4.25
C GLY A 79 4.70 14.75 3.66
N TYR A 80 5.99 14.73 3.98
CA TYR A 80 6.98 15.62 3.35
C TYR A 80 7.19 15.26 1.87
N SER A 81 7.29 13.97 1.54
CA SER A 81 7.38 13.48 0.15
C SER A 81 6.11 13.71 -0.67
N SER A 82 4.98 13.98 0.00
CA SER A 82 3.68 14.26 -0.62
C SER A 82 3.16 15.65 -0.24
N HIS A 83 4.04 16.55 0.22
CA HIS A 83 3.63 17.84 0.77
C HIS A 83 3.17 18.79 -0.34
N GLY A 84 2.19 19.64 -0.02
CA GLY A 84 1.68 20.66 -0.94
C GLY A 84 0.43 20.23 -1.70
N ALA A 85 0.35 20.64 -2.97
CA ALA A 85 -0.82 20.38 -3.81
C ALA A 85 -0.98 18.89 -4.15
N PHE A 86 -2.21 18.51 -4.53
CA PHE A 86 -2.53 17.15 -4.96
C PHE A 86 -1.53 16.65 -6.02
N ASN A 87 -0.83 15.56 -5.72
CA ASN A 87 0.09 14.91 -6.64
C ASN A 87 -0.62 13.77 -7.38
N GLN A 88 -1.00 14.03 -8.62
CA GLN A 88 -1.69 13.06 -9.48
C GLN A 88 -0.90 11.74 -9.61
N ARG A 89 0.42 11.80 -9.81
CA ARG A 89 1.25 10.60 -10.03
C ARG A 89 1.24 9.70 -8.79
N LEU A 90 1.52 10.25 -7.60
CA LEU A 90 1.53 9.45 -6.36
C LEU A 90 0.15 8.88 -6.06
N PHE A 91 -0.91 9.61 -6.39
CA PHE A 91 -2.28 9.12 -6.25
C PHE A 91 -2.54 7.93 -7.17
N VAL A 92 -2.20 8.02 -8.46
CA VAL A 92 -2.36 6.93 -9.43
C VAL A 92 -1.51 5.71 -9.04
N GLU A 93 -0.25 5.91 -8.66
CA GLU A 93 0.64 4.82 -8.21
C GLU A 93 0.08 4.10 -6.97
N GLY A 94 -0.56 4.80 -6.03
CA GLY A 94 -1.20 4.17 -4.87
C GLY A 94 -2.32 3.19 -5.25
N PHE A 95 -3.17 3.54 -6.22
CA PHE A 95 -4.23 2.64 -6.71
C PHE A 95 -3.68 1.50 -7.56
N LYS A 96 -2.70 1.78 -8.42
CA LYS A 96 -2.00 0.77 -9.21
C LYS A 96 -1.30 -0.25 -8.30
N GLY A 97 -0.63 0.23 -7.24
CA GLY A 97 0.00 -0.61 -6.23
C GLY A 97 -1.00 -1.47 -5.48
N GLY A 98 -2.17 -0.92 -5.11
CA GLY A 98 -3.24 -1.70 -4.50
C GLY A 98 -3.77 -2.83 -5.40
N LEU A 99 -3.95 -2.57 -6.70
CA LEU A 99 -4.33 -3.59 -7.68
C LEU A 99 -3.26 -4.68 -7.83
N TYR A 100 -1.99 -4.27 -7.90
CA TYR A 100 -0.85 -5.20 -7.96
C TYR A 100 -0.76 -6.08 -6.71
N PHE A 101 -0.82 -5.47 -5.52
CA PHE A 101 -0.83 -6.14 -4.22
C PHE A 101 -1.97 -7.16 -4.13
N CYS A 102 -3.19 -6.76 -4.53
CA CYS A 102 -4.34 -7.65 -4.55
C CYS A 102 -4.09 -8.88 -5.45
N ARG A 103 -3.57 -8.64 -6.66
CA ARG A 103 -3.24 -9.71 -7.60
C ARG A 103 -2.17 -10.66 -7.09
N LYS A 104 -1.13 -10.12 -6.43
CA LYS A 104 0.00 -10.88 -5.88
C LYS A 104 -0.40 -11.81 -4.74
N HIS A 105 -1.22 -11.31 -3.81
CA HIS A 105 -1.49 -12.03 -2.55
C HIS A 105 -2.84 -12.73 -2.49
N TYR A 106 -3.82 -12.33 -3.32
CA TYR A 106 -5.19 -12.83 -3.25
C TYR A 106 -5.67 -13.50 -4.56
N GLY A 107 -4.82 -13.55 -5.58
CA GLY A 107 -5.07 -14.26 -6.84
C GLY A 107 -5.98 -13.53 -7.84
N GLU A 108 -6.16 -14.13 -9.02
CA GLU A 108 -6.82 -13.49 -10.16
C GLU A 108 -8.32 -13.22 -9.94
N LEU A 109 -9.03 -14.07 -9.19
CA LEU A 109 -10.45 -13.87 -8.91
C LEU A 109 -10.68 -12.60 -8.07
N ALA A 110 -9.95 -12.48 -6.95
CA ALA A 110 -10.02 -11.30 -6.09
C ALA A 110 -9.55 -10.05 -6.84
N PHE A 111 -8.49 -10.17 -7.64
CA PHE A 111 -8.00 -9.10 -8.50
C PHE A 111 -9.08 -8.60 -9.48
N HIS A 112 -9.76 -9.49 -10.21
CA HIS A 112 -10.79 -9.09 -11.15
C HIS A 112 -12.03 -8.49 -10.47
N ALA A 113 -12.43 -9.03 -9.31
CA ALA A 113 -13.50 -8.45 -8.51
C ALA A 113 -13.13 -7.04 -8.00
N TYR A 114 -11.94 -6.88 -7.42
CA TYR A 114 -11.45 -5.60 -6.93
C TYR A 114 -11.33 -4.58 -8.07
N ARG A 115 -10.77 -4.98 -9.21
CA ARG A 115 -10.66 -4.16 -10.43
C ARG A 115 -12.02 -3.68 -10.93
N PHE A 116 -13.01 -4.57 -10.98
CA PHE A 116 -14.38 -4.22 -11.39
C PHE A 116 -15.02 -3.22 -10.42
N LEU A 117 -14.97 -3.51 -9.11
CA LEU A 117 -15.54 -2.64 -8.08
C LEU A 117 -14.85 -1.28 -8.06
N LEU A 118 -13.54 -1.24 -8.23
CA LEU A 118 -12.78 0.00 -8.33
C LEU A 118 -13.25 0.83 -9.52
N CYS A 119 -13.30 0.25 -10.72
CA CYS A 119 -13.80 0.96 -11.91
C CYS A 119 -15.22 1.48 -11.71
N LEU A 120 -16.12 0.67 -11.13
CA LEU A 120 -17.50 1.06 -10.85
C LEU A 120 -17.56 2.24 -9.87
N CYS A 121 -16.92 2.12 -8.70
CA CYS A 121 -16.93 3.17 -7.68
C CYS A 121 -16.32 4.48 -8.19
N LEU A 122 -15.18 4.42 -8.90
CA LEU A 122 -14.54 5.62 -9.44
C LEU A 122 -15.40 6.26 -10.53
N SER A 123 -16.01 5.46 -11.42
CA SER A 123 -16.90 5.97 -12.49
C SER A 123 -18.11 6.71 -11.91
N LEU A 124 -18.74 6.14 -10.87
CA LEU A 124 -19.85 6.78 -10.16
C LEU A 124 -19.45 8.08 -9.46
N SER A 125 -18.16 8.24 -9.12
CA SER A 125 -17.65 9.43 -8.45
C SER A 125 -17.27 10.58 -9.41
N LEU A 126 -17.09 10.31 -10.71
CA LEU A 126 -16.65 11.30 -11.71
C LEU A 126 -17.53 12.56 -11.77
N PRO A 127 -18.88 12.49 -11.72
CA PRO A 127 -19.73 13.68 -11.77
C PRO A 127 -19.48 14.67 -10.62
N PHE A 128 -18.98 14.20 -9.48
CA PHE A 128 -18.68 15.04 -8.32
C PHE A 128 -17.30 15.72 -8.41
N MET A 129 -16.48 15.35 -9.40
CA MET A 129 -15.08 15.78 -9.53
C MET A 129 -14.86 16.82 -10.62
N ILE A 130 -15.92 17.25 -11.30
CA ILE A 130 -15.85 18.17 -12.44
C ILE A 130 -15.21 19.52 -12.03
N PHE A 131 -15.34 19.90 -10.75
CA PHE A 131 -14.71 21.12 -10.20
C PHE A 131 -13.24 20.97 -9.80
N ASN A 132 -12.66 19.75 -9.88
CA ASN A 132 -11.25 19.49 -9.58
C ASN A 132 -10.58 18.76 -10.75
N SER A 133 -10.05 19.53 -11.70
CA SER A 133 -9.47 19.01 -12.94
C SER A 133 -8.30 18.05 -12.72
N ALA A 134 -7.49 18.24 -11.68
CA ALA A 134 -6.38 17.36 -11.36
C ALA A 134 -6.86 15.99 -10.82
N LYS A 135 -7.82 15.98 -9.89
CA LYS A 135 -8.43 14.73 -9.41
C LYS A 135 -9.19 14.02 -10.52
N LEU A 136 -9.94 14.75 -11.34
CA LEU A 136 -10.66 14.17 -12.46
C LEU A 136 -9.72 13.43 -13.43
N LYS A 137 -8.59 14.06 -13.79
CA LYS A 137 -7.55 13.43 -14.61
C LYS A 137 -7.00 12.15 -13.96
N ALA A 138 -6.68 12.21 -12.66
CA ALA A 138 -6.18 11.06 -11.93
C ALA A 138 -7.17 9.88 -11.93
N TYR A 139 -8.47 10.16 -11.72
CA TYR A 139 -9.50 9.12 -11.71
C TYR A 139 -9.70 8.48 -13.08
N ILE A 140 -9.73 9.29 -14.14
CA ILE A 140 -9.79 8.79 -15.52
C ILE A 140 -8.58 7.91 -15.82
N GLU A 141 -7.39 8.31 -15.39
CA GLU A 141 -6.16 7.55 -15.55
C GLU A 141 -6.21 6.21 -14.81
N ILE A 142 -6.65 6.19 -13.54
CA ILE A 142 -6.81 4.96 -12.75
C ILE A 142 -7.82 4.02 -13.41
N ILE A 143 -8.99 4.53 -13.83
CA ILE A 143 -10.01 3.74 -14.53
C ILE A 143 -9.44 3.16 -15.83
N SER A 144 -8.75 3.97 -16.62
CA SER A 144 -8.13 3.54 -17.88
C SER A 144 -7.09 2.44 -17.64
N LEU A 145 -6.22 2.61 -16.65
CA LEU A 145 -5.18 1.64 -16.27
C LEU A 145 -5.80 0.31 -15.80
N ALA A 146 -6.80 0.39 -14.92
CA ALA A 146 -7.54 -0.77 -14.42
C ALA A 146 -8.31 -1.50 -15.55
N TRP A 147 -8.95 -0.75 -16.44
CA TRP A 147 -9.69 -1.29 -17.58
C TRP A 147 -8.76 -2.00 -18.58
N ARG A 148 -7.67 -1.34 -18.97
CA ARG A 148 -6.67 -1.88 -19.91
C ARG A 148 -5.82 -3.02 -19.33
N GLY A 149 -5.93 -3.29 -18.03
CA GLY A 149 -5.21 -4.38 -17.39
C GLY A 149 -3.69 -4.19 -17.37
N GLN A 150 -3.22 -2.94 -17.34
CA GLN A 150 -1.79 -2.58 -17.31
C GLN A 150 -1.17 -2.78 -15.91
N ILE A 151 -1.56 -3.85 -15.22
CA ILE A 151 -1.01 -4.27 -13.94
C ILE A 151 -0.09 -5.45 -14.23
N PRO A 152 1.23 -5.34 -13.95
CA PRO A 152 2.15 -6.43 -14.20
C PRO A 152 1.72 -7.70 -13.46
N LYS A 153 2.03 -8.87 -14.04
CA LYS A 153 1.87 -10.13 -13.33
C LYS A 153 2.99 -10.23 -12.29
N PRO A 154 2.65 -10.45 -11.01
CA PRO A 154 3.65 -10.61 -9.97
C PRO A 154 4.54 -11.82 -10.25
N VAL A 155 5.84 -11.67 -10.08
CA VAL A 155 6.77 -12.80 -10.08
C VAL A 155 6.84 -13.32 -8.65
N LEU A 156 6.23 -14.48 -8.41
CA LEU A 156 6.32 -15.16 -7.12
C LEU A 156 7.67 -15.87 -7.05
N LYS A 157 8.46 -15.57 -6.02
CA LYS A 157 9.70 -16.30 -5.69
C LYS A 157 9.39 -17.46 -4.75
#